data_AF-A0A258X0Y8-F1
#
_entry.id   AF-A0A258X0Y8-F1
#
_cell.length_a   1.000
_cell.length_b   1.000
_cell.length_c   1.000
_cell.angle_alpha   90.00
_cell.angle_beta   90.00
_cell.angle_gamma   90.00
#
_symmetry.space_group_name_H-M   'P 1'
#
loop_
_entity.id
_entity.type
_entity.pdbx_description
1 polymer ?
#
loop_
_entity_poly.entity_id
_entity_poly.type
_entity_poly.pdbx_seq_one_letter_code
_entity_poly.pdbx_strand_id
1 'polypeptide(L)'
;GCERKRDAEEVERRERRKAVLPSEQRPPITVNEAASLYQDHAELLPSWPTIRYMLTELVAGLGPSKLLSEVTDRDLQIYFARRRNGRSNSSVNREIENARSLWRRAKRSKYDVGEMPDWALLLLKVPKKPPR
;
A
#
# COMPACT_ATOMS: atom_id res chain seq x y z
N GLY A 1 33.57 10.59 -4.01
CA GLY A 1 33.85 12.03 -3.89
C GLY A 1 32.67 12.79 -4.42
N CYS A 2 32.19 13.80 -3.70
CA CYS A 2 31.15 14.72 -4.17
C CYS A 2 31.69 15.53 -5.35
N GLU A 3 31.30 15.17 -6.57
CA GLU A 3 31.64 15.96 -7.75
C GLU A 3 30.61 17.06 -7.94
N ARG A 4 30.90 18.23 -7.34
CA ARG A 4 30.35 19.58 -7.57
C ARG A 4 29.48 20.12 -6.43
N LYS A 5 29.93 21.25 -5.87
CA LYS A 5 29.26 22.06 -4.83
C LYS A 5 27.81 22.47 -5.19
N ARG A 6 27.44 22.48 -6.47
CA ARG A 6 26.12 22.86 -6.97
C ARG A 6 25.04 21.81 -6.68
N ASP A 7 25.39 20.53 -6.68
CA ASP A 7 24.42 19.46 -6.43
C ASP A 7 24.04 19.40 -4.94
N ALA A 8 24.97 19.74 -4.04
CA ALA A 8 24.70 19.86 -2.62
C ALA A 8 23.76 21.03 -2.29
N GLU A 9 23.97 22.19 -2.93
CA GLU A 9 23.10 23.36 -2.78
C GLU A 9 21.69 23.11 -3.31
N GLU A 10 21.54 22.29 -4.36
CA GLU A 10 20.25 21.97 -4.95
C GLU A 10 19.44 20.98 -4.08
N VAL A 11 20.13 19.99 -3.47
CA VAL A 11 19.54 19.09 -2.46
C VAL A 11 19.10 19.89 -1.24
N GLU A 12 19.96 20.77 -0.72
CA GLU A 12 19.66 21.59 0.45
C GLU A 12 18.52 22.59 0.18
N ARG A 13 18.48 23.19 -1.01
CA ARG A 13 17.37 24.06 -1.45
C ARG A 13 16.07 23.29 -1.60
N ARG A 14 16.12 22.03 -2.05
CA ARG A 14 14.94 21.15 -2.15
C ARG A 14 14.40 20.76 -0.78
N GLU A 15 15.28 20.52 0.20
CA GLU A 15 14.90 20.28 1.59
C GLU A 15 14.32 21.52 2.27
N ARG A 16 14.96 22.69 2.10
CA ARG A 16 14.44 23.97 2.59
C ARG A 16 13.09 24.34 1.96
N ARG A 17 12.87 24.07 0.66
CA ARG A 17 11.56 24.27 0.01
C ARG A 17 10.48 23.33 0.53
N LYS A 18 10.83 22.09 0.91
CA LYS A 18 9.88 21.16 1.56
C LYS A 18 9.47 21.64 2.96
N ALA A 19 10.34 22.36 3.66
CA ALA A 19 10.07 22.86 5.02
C ALA A 19 9.26 24.17 5.06
N VAL A 20 9.20 24.93 3.96
CA VAL A 20 8.57 26.28 3.91
C VAL A 20 7.12 26.27 3.43
N LEU A 21 6.68 25.23 2.71
CA LEU A 21 5.27 25.10 2.34
C LEU A 21 4.47 24.69 3.59
N PRO A 22 3.37 25.39 3.94
CA PRO A 22 2.42 24.87 4.91
C PRO A 22 2.04 23.47 4.43
N SER A 23 2.18 22.46 5.28
CA SER A 23 1.77 21.11 4.91
C SER A 23 0.30 21.21 4.49
N GLU A 24 0.01 21.13 3.20
CA GLU A 24 -1.33 20.80 2.74
C GLU A 24 -1.65 19.47 3.42
N GLN A 25 -2.36 19.54 4.55
CA GLN A 25 -2.74 18.38 5.32
C GLN A 25 -3.63 17.58 4.41
N ARG A 26 -3.10 16.44 3.96
CA ARG A 26 -3.84 15.57 3.08
C ARG A 26 -5.09 15.09 3.81
N PRO A 27 -6.25 15.03 3.15
CA PRO A 27 -7.45 14.54 3.80
C PRO A 27 -7.23 13.10 4.28
N PRO A 28 -7.66 12.76 5.50
CA PRO A 28 -7.64 11.37 5.96
C PRO A 28 -8.58 10.53 5.09
N ILE A 29 -8.30 9.23 5.02
CA ILE A 29 -9.16 8.26 4.34
C ILE A 29 -9.18 6.96 5.15
N THR A 30 -10.37 6.37 5.28
CA THR A 30 -10.54 5.07 5.93
C THR A 30 -10.14 3.92 4.99
N VAL A 31 -9.89 2.74 5.56
CA VAL A 31 -9.64 1.52 4.78
C VAL A 31 -10.81 1.23 3.81
N ASN A 32 -12.05 1.43 4.25
CA ASN A 32 -13.23 1.20 3.41
C ASN A 32 -13.31 2.19 2.23
N GLU A 33 -13.14 3.48 2.49
CA GLU A 33 -13.16 4.51 1.43
C GLU A 33 -12.02 4.31 0.44
N ALA A 34 -10.84 3.92 0.91
CA ALA A 34 -9.71 3.63 0.04
C ALA A 34 -9.95 2.39 -0.82
N ALA A 35 -10.66 1.39 -0.30
CA ALA A 35 -11.09 0.22 -1.07
C ALA A 35 -12.11 0.60 -2.15
N SER A 36 -13.10 1.45 -1.83
CA SER A 36 -14.04 2.01 -2.81
C SER A 36 -13.30 2.80 -3.91
N LEU A 37 -12.35 3.67 -3.54
CA LEU A 37 -11.54 4.43 -4.49
C LEU A 37 -10.70 3.53 -5.43
N TYR A 38 -10.23 2.38 -4.94
CA TYR A 38 -9.50 1.43 -5.76
C TYR A 38 -10.43 0.56 -6.61
N GLN A 39 -11.62 0.25 -6.12
CA GLN A 39 -12.66 -0.47 -6.87
C GLN A 39 -13.00 0.23 -8.19
N ASP A 40 -13.19 1.56 -8.19
CA ASP A 40 -13.49 2.34 -9.41
C ASP A 40 -12.50 2.09 -10.55
N HIS A 41 -11.25 1.73 -10.20
CA HIS A 41 -10.23 1.37 -11.17
C HIS A 41 -10.21 -0.14 -11.48
N ALA A 42 -10.39 -0.99 -10.47
CA ALA A 42 -10.21 -2.42 -10.58
C ALA A 42 -11.43 -3.16 -11.17
N GLU A 43 -12.63 -2.57 -11.11
CA GLU A 43 -13.87 -3.21 -11.54
C GLU A 43 -13.94 -3.50 -13.05
N LEU A 44 -13.17 -2.75 -13.83
CA LEU A 44 -13.05 -2.94 -15.28
C LEU A 44 -12.12 -4.10 -15.67
N LEU A 45 -11.41 -4.70 -14.70
CA LEU A 45 -10.47 -5.78 -14.96
C LEU A 45 -11.18 -7.14 -15.00
N PRO A 46 -10.76 -8.08 -15.87
CA PRO A 46 -11.28 -9.46 -15.85
C PRO A 46 -11.08 -10.17 -14.50
N SER A 47 -10.07 -9.77 -13.74
CA SER A 47 -9.76 -10.28 -12.41
C SER A 47 -10.63 -9.67 -11.29
N TRP A 48 -11.57 -8.77 -11.61
CA TRP A 48 -12.40 -8.07 -10.64
C TRP A 48 -13.07 -8.97 -9.60
N PRO A 49 -13.69 -10.12 -9.94
CA PRO A 49 -14.32 -10.98 -8.93
C PRO A 49 -13.34 -11.43 -7.84
N THR A 50 -12.08 -11.68 -8.22
CA THR A 50 -11.02 -12.06 -7.29
C THR A 50 -10.56 -10.85 -6.47
N ILE A 51 -10.33 -9.71 -7.12
CA ILE A 51 -9.91 -8.47 -6.44
C ILE A 51 -10.97 -8.04 -5.42
N ARG A 52 -12.25 -8.05 -5.80
CA ARG A 52 -13.38 -7.70 -4.95
C ARG A 52 -13.39 -8.51 -3.66
N TYR A 53 -13.30 -9.84 -3.76
CA TYR A 53 -13.24 -10.71 -2.59
C TYR A 53 -12.04 -10.36 -1.69
N MET A 54 -10.85 -10.16 -2.28
CA MET A 54 -9.65 -9.79 -1.52
C MET A 54 -9.77 -8.44 -0.82
N LEU A 55 -10.41 -7.46 -1.45
CA LEU A 55 -10.70 -6.14 -0.86
C LEU A 55 -11.69 -6.25 0.30
N THR A 56 -12.76 -7.03 0.14
CA THR A 56 -13.74 -7.26 1.21
C THR A 56 -13.08 -7.88 2.44
N GLU A 57 -12.23 -8.89 2.25
CA GLU A 57 -11.48 -9.53 3.35
C GLU A 57 -10.48 -8.57 4.01
N LEU A 58 -9.82 -7.72 3.21
CA LEU A 58 -8.87 -6.72 3.71
C LEU A 58 -9.56 -5.68 4.58
N VAL A 59 -10.70 -5.14 4.11
CA VAL A 59 -11.53 -4.17 4.84
C VAL A 59 -12.04 -4.79 6.14
N ALA A 60 -12.56 -6.02 6.09
CA ALA A 60 -13.03 -6.74 7.27
C ALA A 60 -11.89 -7.04 8.26
N GLY A 61 -10.70 -7.37 7.76
CA GLY A 61 -9.55 -7.76 8.58
C GLY A 61 -8.82 -6.60 9.26
N LEU A 62 -8.76 -5.43 8.62
CA LEU A 62 -8.11 -4.22 9.18
C LEU A 62 -9.10 -3.30 9.92
N GLY A 63 -10.39 -3.43 9.64
CA GLY A 63 -11.44 -2.58 10.18
C GLY A 63 -11.84 -1.49 9.18
N PRO A 64 -13.14 -1.37 8.82
CA PRO A 64 -13.59 -0.45 7.78
C PRO A 64 -13.41 1.03 8.13
N SER A 65 -13.53 1.38 9.41
CA SER A 65 -13.41 2.75 9.92
C SER A 65 -11.98 3.17 10.28
N LYS A 66 -11.02 2.24 10.23
CA LYS A 66 -9.62 2.54 10.57
C LYS A 66 -9.05 3.47 9.49
N LEU A 67 -8.32 4.51 9.89
CA LEU A 67 -7.63 5.39 8.94
C LEU A 67 -6.44 4.68 8.32
N LEU A 68 -6.17 4.91 7.02
CA LEU A 68 -4.99 4.33 6.36
C LEU A 68 -3.69 4.76 7.03
N SER A 69 -3.63 6.00 7.55
CA SER A 69 -2.47 6.54 8.25
C SER A 69 -2.19 5.89 9.61
N GLU A 70 -3.18 5.18 10.17
CA GLU A 70 -3.06 4.43 11.44
C GLU A 70 -2.76 2.95 11.21
N VAL A 71 -2.76 2.47 9.96
CA VAL A 71 -2.42 1.08 9.67
C VAL A 71 -0.91 0.91 9.70
N THR A 72 -0.43 0.18 10.69
CA THR A 72 0.99 -0.10 10.87
C THR A 72 1.42 -1.34 10.08
N ASP A 73 2.73 -1.48 9.83
CA ASP A 73 3.30 -2.71 9.26
C ASP A 73 2.95 -3.95 10.11
N ARG A 74 2.88 -3.79 11.43
CA ARG A 74 2.50 -4.85 12.36
C ARG A 74 1.07 -5.33 12.12
N ASP A 75 0.13 -4.42 11.87
CA ASP A 75 -1.26 -4.76 11.56
C ASP A 75 -1.35 -5.59 10.28
N LEU A 76 -0.63 -5.17 9.24
CA LEU A 76 -0.56 -5.88 7.96
C LEU A 76 0.07 -7.27 8.12
N GLN A 77 1.16 -7.39 8.88
CA GLN A 77 1.77 -8.70 9.19
C GLN A 77 0.79 -9.64 9.89
N ILE A 78 0.06 -9.15 10.90
CA ILE A 78 -0.93 -9.97 11.62
C ILE A 78 -2.06 -10.38 10.68
N TYR A 79 -2.57 -9.46 9.86
CA TYR A 79 -3.59 -9.76 8.87
C TYR A 79 -3.13 -10.84 7.88
N PHE A 80 -1.99 -10.64 7.20
CA PHE A 80 -1.51 -11.60 6.20
C PHE A 80 -1.06 -12.93 6.81
N ALA A 81 -0.58 -12.95 8.05
CA ALA A 81 -0.30 -14.20 8.77
C ALA A 81 -1.57 -15.04 8.96
N ARG A 82 -2.72 -14.42 9.27
CA ARG A 82 -4.01 -15.11 9.34
C ARG A 82 -4.44 -15.61 7.96
N ARG A 83 -4.28 -14.79 6.91
CA ARG A 83 -4.62 -15.17 5.52
C ARG A 83 -3.83 -16.37 5.03
N ARG A 84 -2.57 -16.50 5.45
CA ARG A 84 -1.68 -17.61 5.10
C ARG A 84 -2.19 -18.97 5.56
N ASN A 85 -3.02 -19.03 6.62
CA ASN A 85 -3.57 -20.30 7.07
C ASN A 85 -4.50 -20.90 5.98
N GLY A 86 -4.13 -22.06 5.44
CA GLY A 86 -4.88 -22.75 4.39
C GLY A 86 -4.74 -22.18 2.97
N ARG A 87 -3.84 -21.21 2.72
CA ARG A 87 -3.62 -20.61 1.38
C ARG A 87 -2.19 -20.79 0.89
N SER A 88 -2.02 -20.86 -0.43
CA SER A 88 -0.68 -20.90 -1.04
C SER A 88 0.02 -19.54 -0.92
N ASN A 89 1.35 -19.56 -0.81
CA ASN A 89 2.16 -18.33 -0.76
C ASN A 89 1.91 -17.41 -1.97
N SER A 90 1.67 -17.99 -3.16
CA SER A 90 1.37 -17.22 -4.37
C SER A 90 0.02 -16.50 -4.28
N SER A 91 -1.00 -17.12 -3.70
CA SER A 91 -2.30 -16.48 -3.48
C SER A 91 -2.18 -15.32 -2.48
N VAL A 92 -1.47 -15.53 -1.36
CA VAL A 92 -1.24 -14.47 -0.37
C VAL A 92 -0.45 -13.31 -0.97
N ASN A 93 0.57 -13.57 -1.80
CA ASN A 93 1.30 -12.50 -2.48
C ASN A 93 0.43 -11.71 -3.46
N ARG A 94 -0.56 -12.32 -4.11
CA ARG A 94 -1.55 -11.59 -4.93
C ARG A 94 -2.41 -10.67 -4.06
N GLU A 95 -2.82 -11.12 -2.87
CA GLU A 95 -3.53 -10.27 -1.91
C GLU A 95 -2.68 -9.07 -1.47
N ILE A 96 -1.38 -9.30 -1.18
CA ILE A 96 -0.42 -8.25 -0.81
C ILE A 96 -0.27 -7.22 -1.93
N GLU A 97 -0.12 -7.65 -3.19
CA GLU A 97 0.02 -6.71 -4.32
C GLU A 97 -1.26 -5.91 -4.59
N ASN A 98 -2.44 -6.49 -4.37
CA ASN A 98 -3.71 -5.77 -4.45
C ASN A 98 -3.83 -4.73 -3.33
N ALA A 99 -3.50 -5.09 -2.09
CA ALA A 99 -3.45 -4.15 -0.97
C ALA A 99 -2.45 -3.02 -1.25
N ARG A 100 -1.25 -3.35 -1.72
CA ARG A 100 -0.25 -2.35 -2.14
C ARG A 100 -0.78 -1.38 -3.20
N SER A 101 -1.52 -1.90 -4.18
CA SER A 101 -2.11 -1.09 -5.25
C SER A 101 -3.17 -0.13 -4.72
N LEU A 102 -3.98 -0.56 -3.75
CA LEU A 102 -4.92 0.30 -3.03
C LEU A 102 -4.20 1.45 -2.31
N TRP A 103 -3.16 1.17 -1.51
CA TRP A 103 -2.39 2.22 -0.81
C TRP A 103 -1.75 3.21 -1.79
N ARG A 104 -1.21 2.69 -2.91
CA ARG A 104 -0.63 3.53 -3.97
C ARG A 104 -1.68 4.42 -4.64
N ARG A 105 -2.90 3.90 -4.84
CA ARG A 105 -4.01 4.66 -5.41
C ARG A 105 -4.42 5.78 -4.46
N ALA A 106 -4.64 5.48 -3.18
CA ALA A 106 -4.96 6.49 -2.16
C ALA A 106 -3.89 7.60 -2.09
N LYS A 107 -2.60 7.22 -2.04
CA LYS A 107 -1.48 8.18 -2.07
C LYS A 107 -1.45 9.03 -3.34
N ARG A 108 -1.73 8.43 -4.51
CA ARG A 108 -1.77 9.15 -5.80
C ARG A 108 -2.93 10.15 -5.83
N SER A 109 -4.07 9.78 -5.26
CA SER A 109 -5.25 10.64 -5.08
C SER A 109 -5.10 11.66 -3.96
N LYS A 110 -3.90 11.85 -3.41
CA LYS A 110 -3.54 12.89 -2.42
C LYS A 110 -4.21 12.73 -1.06
N TYR A 111 -4.69 11.55 -0.70
CA TYR A 111 -5.11 11.25 0.67
C TYR A 111 -3.91 11.03 1.59
N ASP A 112 -4.15 11.19 2.89
CA ASP A 112 -3.22 10.80 3.93
C ASP A 112 -3.24 9.28 4.09
N VAL A 113 -2.06 8.69 3.94
CA VAL A 113 -1.83 7.25 4.11
C VAL A 113 -0.79 6.98 5.19
N GLY A 114 -0.35 8.02 5.92
CA GLY A 114 0.74 7.94 6.86
C GLY A 114 2.06 7.51 6.21
N GLU A 115 2.81 6.67 6.91
CA GLU A 115 3.98 6.01 6.38
C GLU A 115 3.57 4.91 5.39
N MET A 116 4.23 4.85 4.23
CA MET A 116 3.94 3.79 3.26
C MET A 116 4.49 2.47 3.79
N PRO A 117 3.66 1.41 3.90
CA PRO A 117 4.13 0.12 4.36
C PRO A 117 5.28 -0.43 3.52
N ASP A 118 6.22 -1.13 4.14
CA ASP A 118 7.22 -1.88 3.39
C ASP A 118 6.65 -3.21 2.88
N TRP A 119 5.97 -3.12 1.74
CA TRP A 119 5.35 -4.25 1.08
C TRP A 119 6.34 -5.37 0.71
N ALA A 120 7.63 -5.06 0.53
CA ALA A 120 8.62 -6.07 0.18
C ALA A 120 8.87 -7.04 1.35
N LEU A 121 8.77 -6.55 2.59
CA LEU A 121 8.91 -7.36 3.81
C LEU A 121 7.73 -8.31 4.03
N LEU A 122 6.56 -7.99 3.46
CA LEU A 122 5.35 -8.82 3.59
C LEU A 122 5.34 -9.98 2.59
N LEU A 123 6.04 -9.88 1.46
CA LEU A 123 6.03 -10.88 0.39
C LEU A 123 6.64 -12.21 0.84
N LEU A 124 5.93 -13.29 0.55
CA LEU A 124 6.36 -14.65 0.87
C LEU A 124 7.19 -15.26 -0.26
N LYS A 125 8.19 -16.08 0.11
CA LYS A 125 8.96 -16.84 -0.87
C LYS A 125 8.07 -17.86 -1.57
N VAL A 126 8.00 -17.77 -2.90
CA VAL A 126 7.33 -18.77 -3.74
C VAL A 126 8.40 -19.64 -4.41
N PRO A 127 8.40 -20.97 -4.20
CA PRO A 127 9.34 -21.84 -4.89
C PRO A 127 9.06 -21.82 -6.41
N LYS A 128 10.07 -21.46 -7.21
CA LYS A 128 10.04 -21.63 -8.67
C LYS A 128 10.16 -23.13 -8.97
N LYS A 129 9.05 -23.85 -9.12
CA LYS A 129 9.08 -25.17 -9.79
C LYS A 129 8.55 -25.01 -11.21
N PRO A 130 9.36 -25.25 -12.25
CA PRO A 130 8.83 -25.64 -13.55
C PRO A 130 8.22 -27.05 -13.43
N PRO A 131 7.13 -27.37 -14.16
CA PRO A 131 6.63 -28.74 -14.21
C PRO A 131 7.73 -29.67 -14.76
N ARG A 132 7.95 -30.77 -14.06
CA ARG A 132 8.60 -31.98 -14.59
C ARG A 132 7.49 -32.95 -14.95
#